data_AF-A0AAX4L023-F1
#
_entry.id   AF-A0AAX4L023-F1
#
_cell.length_a   1.000
_cell.length_b   1.000
_cell.length_c   1.000
_cell.angle_alpha   90.00
_cell.angle_beta   90.00
_cell.angle_gamma   90.00
#
_symmetry.space_group_name_H-M   'P 1'
#
loop_
_entity.id
_entity.type
_entity.pdbx_description
1 polymer ?
#
loop_
_entity_poly.entity_id
_entity_poly.type
_entity_poly.pdbx_seq_one_letter_code
_entity_poly.pdbx_strand_id
1 'polypeptide(L)'
;MTSTINLLKKIAEERGIKYEVLPSGVIILINKDNKAYLQASAVGDAYYIRYLLRDSAFVVRKLNRKIAEDIVEEKLKEDGEIVIKISVG
;
A
#
# COMPACT_ATOMS: atom_id res chain seq x y z
N MET A 1 3.97 9.75 -16.28
CA MET A 1 3.73 9.52 -14.84
C MET A 1 2.75 8.37 -14.71
N THR A 2 3.23 7.16 -14.96
CA THR A 2 2.41 5.96 -15.07
C THR A 2 3.35 4.82 -14.76
N SER A 3 3.21 4.11 -13.63
CA SER A 3 3.40 2.64 -13.64
C SER A 3 3.25 1.94 -12.29
N THR A 4 3.29 2.59 -11.13
CA THR A 4 3.49 1.79 -9.90
C THR A 4 2.32 1.78 -8.93
N ILE A 5 1.71 2.93 -8.65
CA ILE A 5 0.43 3.01 -7.90
C ILE A 5 -0.69 2.22 -8.61
N ASN A 6 -0.63 2.14 -9.94
CA ASN A 6 -1.57 1.35 -10.74
C ASN A 6 -1.50 -0.15 -10.45
N LEU A 7 -0.35 -0.66 -9.97
CA LEU A 7 -0.21 -2.07 -9.62
C LEU A 7 -1.05 -2.44 -8.39
N LEU A 8 -1.08 -1.57 -7.37
CA LEU A 8 -1.93 -1.78 -6.19
C LEU A 8 -3.42 -1.72 -6.56
N LYS A 9 -3.82 -0.76 -7.41
CA LYS A 9 -5.21 -0.68 -7.91
C LYS A 9 -5.58 -1.95 -8.68
N LYS A 10 -4.73 -2.39 -9.60
CA LYS A 10 -4.96 -3.60 -10.39
C LYS A 10 -5.12 -4.84 -9.51
N ILE A 11 -4.26 -5.02 -8.50
CA ILE A 11 -4.36 -6.15 -7.57
C ILE A 11 -5.63 -6.05 -6.72
N ALA A 12 -6.02 -4.84 -6.30
CA ALA A 12 -7.27 -4.64 -5.58
C ALA A 12 -8.48 -5.04 -6.45
N GLU A 13 -8.52 -4.61 -7.71
CA GLU A 13 -9.57 -4.97 -8.68
C GLU A 13 -9.63 -6.48 -8.94
N GLU A 14 -8.47 -7.11 -9.22
CA GLU A 14 -8.35 -8.57 -9.43
C GLU A 14 -8.90 -9.38 -8.24
N ARG A 15 -8.86 -8.80 -7.03
CA ARG A 15 -9.29 -9.44 -5.79
C ARG A 15 -10.67 -8.97 -5.30
N GLY A 16 -11.36 -8.12 -6.06
CA GLY A 16 -12.66 -7.56 -5.65
C GLY A 16 -12.58 -6.70 -4.38
N ILE A 17 -11.42 -6.09 -4.12
CA ILE A 17 -11.20 -5.17 -3.00
C ILE A 17 -11.57 -3.77 -3.46
N LYS A 18 -12.43 -3.11 -2.69
CA LYS A 18 -12.84 -1.74 -2.99
C LYS A 18 -11.70 -0.79 -2.66
N TYR A 19 -11.49 0.22 -3.49
CA TYR A 19 -10.48 1.25 -3.25
C TYR A 19 -11.01 2.64 -3.59
N GLU A 20 -10.46 3.63 -2.92
CA GLU A 20 -10.72 5.05 -3.18
C GLU A 20 -9.40 5.76 -3.47
N VAL A 21 -9.44 6.77 -4.32
CA VAL A 21 -8.28 7.61 -4.64
C VAL A 21 -8.61 9.03 -4.23
N LEU A 22 -7.88 9.54 -3.25
CA LEU A 22 -8.07 10.91 -2.76
C LEU A 22 -7.46 11.93 -3.74
N PRO A 23 -7.89 13.20 -3.71
CA PRO A 23 -7.30 14.26 -4.54
C PRO A 23 -5.79 14.43 -4.36
N SER A 24 -5.25 14.05 -3.20
CA SER A 24 -3.80 14.04 -2.90
C SER A 24 -3.03 12.91 -3.60
N GLY A 25 -3.70 12.01 -4.31
CA GLY A 25 -3.10 10.82 -4.93
C GLY A 25 -2.91 9.64 -3.96
N VAL A 26 -3.35 9.79 -2.70
CA VAL A 26 -3.40 8.69 -1.73
C VAL A 26 -4.46 7.67 -2.15
N ILE A 27 -4.10 6.39 -2.16
CA ILE A 27 -5.04 5.28 -2.30
C ILE A 27 -5.42 4.76 -0.93
N ILE A 28 -6.70 4.51 -0.74
CA ILE A 28 -7.23 3.79 0.43
C ILE A 28 -7.84 2.47 -0.06
N LEU A 29 -7.43 1.35 0.52
CA LEU A 29 -8.13 0.08 0.32
C LEU A 29 -9.13 -0.14 1.45
N ILE A 30 -10.31 -0.61 1.06
CA ILE A 30 -11.47 -0.82 1.91
C ILE A 30 -11.83 -2.29 1.88
N ASN A 31 -11.90 -2.92 3.07
CA ASN A 31 -12.25 -4.32 3.20
C ASN A 31 -13.76 -4.55 3.04
N LYS A 32 -14.20 -5.81 3.10
CA LYS A 32 -15.62 -6.19 2.94
C LYS A 32 -16.54 -5.64 4.03
N ASP A 33 -15.99 -5.27 5.18
CA ASP A 33 -16.72 -4.66 6.31
C ASP A 33 -16.81 -3.13 6.18
N ASN A 34 -16.48 -2.56 5.00
CA ASN A 34 -16.39 -1.12 4.74
C ASN A 34 -15.38 -0.37 5.63
N LYS A 35 -14.35 -1.06 6.12
CA LYS A 35 -13.27 -0.43 6.90
C LYS A 35 -12.05 -0.17 6.02
N ALA A 36 -11.54 1.06 6.08
CA ALA A 36 -10.25 1.39 5.52
C ALA A 36 -9.16 0.63 6.28
N TYR A 37 -8.38 -0.20 5.58
CA TYR A 37 -7.35 -1.03 6.21
C TYR A 37 -5.94 -0.72 5.70
N LEU A 38 -5.83 -0.18 4.49
CA LEU A 38 -4.56 0.20 3.89
C LEU A 38 -4.64 1.63 3.35
N GLN A 39 -3.59 2.40 3.61
CA GLN A 39 -3.32 3.68 2.96
C GLN A 39 -1.98 3.59 2.22
N ALA A 40 -1.96 4.00 0.95
CA ALA A 40 -0.75 3.99 0.12
C ALA A 40 -0.59 5.32 -0.63
N SER A 41 0.63 5.86 -0.68
CA SER A 41 0.94 7.06 -1.45
C SER A 41 2.36 7.03 -1.99
N ALA A 42 2.58 7.58 -3.18
CA ALA A 42 3.92 7.81 -3.69
C ALA A 42 4.51 9.05 -3.01
N VAL A 43 5.76 8.94 -2.55
CA VAL A 43 6.54 10.02 -1.93
C VAL A 43 7.92 10.02 -2.60
N GLY A 44 8.13 10.96 -3.53
CA GLY A 44 9.28 10.92 -4.43
C GLY A 44 9.29 9.62 -5.24
N ASP A 45 10.42 8.90 -5.17
CA ASP A 45 10.61 7.62 -5.86
C ASP A 45 10.20 6.39 -5.02
N ALA A 46 9.64 6.60 -3.83
CA ALA A 46 9.23 5.55 -2.92
C ALA A 46 7.71 5.53 -2.68
N TYR A 47 7.24 4.49 -2.01
CA TYR A 47 5.83 4.33 -1.61
C TYR A 47 5.75 4.30 -0.10
N TYR A 48 4.95 5.19 0.46
CA TYR A 48 4.52 5.12 1.85
C TYR A 48 3.30 4.19 1.94
N ILE A 49 3.38 3.19 2.80
CA ILE A 49 2.35 2.20 3.02
C ILE A 49 2.00 2.19 4.51
N ARG A 50 0.74 2.39 4.88
CA ARG A 50 0.26 2.35 6.26
C ARG A 50 -0.89 1.35 6.40
N TYR A 51 -0.73 0.41 7.32
CA TYR A 51 -1.78 -0.49 7.77
C TYR A 51 -2.57 0.17 8.89
N LEU A 52 -3.81 0.55 8.60
CA LEU A 52 -4.66 1.31 9.50
C LEU A 52 -5.19 0.46 10.67
N LEU A 53 -5.26 -0.87 10.50
CA LEU A 53 -5.77 -1.80 11.52
C LEU A 53 -4.69 -2.47 12.36
N ARG A 54 -3.40 -2.31 12.01
CA ARG A 54 -2.27 -3.03 12.63
C ARG A 54 -1.14 -2.09 13.08
N ASP A 55 -1.43 -0.80 13.17
CA ASP A 55 -0.52 0.29 13.54
C ASP A 55 0.93 0.09 13.07
N SER A 56 1.07 -0.12 11.76
CA SER A 56 2.39 -0.30 11.15
C SER A 56 2.46 0.46 9.84
N ALA A 57 3.64 1.04 9.59
CA ALA A 57 3.92 1.79 8.39
C ALA A 57 5.28 1.40 7.82
N PHE A 58 5.39 1.50 6.51
CA PHE A 58 6.55 1.10 5.73
C PHE A 58 6.84 2.12 4.63
N VAL A 59 8.12 2.30 4.33
CA VAL A 59 8.59 2.90 3.10
C VAL A 59 9.08 1.78 2.19
N VAL A 60 8.55 1.75 0.97
CA VAL A 60 8.89 0.76 -0.06
C VAL A 60 9.59 1.49 -1.20
N ARG A 61 10.89 1.25 -1.40
CA ARG A 61 11.68 1.93 -2.44
C ARG A 61 11.43 1.40 -3.85
N LYS A 62 10.96 0.17 -3.96
CA LYS A 62 10.67 -0.48 -5.24
C LYS A 62 9.46 -1.39 -5.10
N LEU A 63 8.42 -1.12 -5.87
CA LEU A 63 7.22 -1.95 -5.90
C LEU A 63 7.31 -2.92 -7.09
N ASN A 64 7.20 -4.21 -6.81
CA ASN A 64 6.97 -5.24 -7.81
C ASN A 64 5.67 -5.99 -7.47
N ARG A 65 5.23 -6.91 -8.33
CA ARG A 65 3.97 -7.63 -8.13
C ARG A 65 3.92 -8.37 -6.78
N LYS A 66 4.99 -9.06 -6.41
CA LYS A 66 5.08 -9.79 -5.14
C LYS A 66 4.91 -8.84 -3.95
N ILE A 67 5.66 -7.74 -3.90
CA ILE A 67 5.58 -6.75 -2.82
C ILE A 67 4.20 -6.12 -2.78
N ALA A 68 3.59 -5.82 -3.94
CA ALA A 68 2.24 -5.27 -4.00
C ALA A 68 1.18 -6.26 -3.50
N GLU A 69 1.32 -7.55 -3.79
CA GLU A 69 0.48 -8.61 -3.23
C GLU A 69 0.69 -8.73 -1.72
N ASP A 70 1.94 -8.75 -1.24
CA ASP A 70 2.26 -8.76 0.20
C ASP A 70 1.71 -7.52 0.92
N ILE A 71 1.69 -6.36 0.25
CA ILE A 71 1.06 -5.13 0.75
C ILE A 71 -0.43 -5.35 0.95
N VAL A 72 -1.14 -5.77 -0.10
CA VAL A 72 -2.61 -5.94 -0.10
C VAL A 72 -3.05 -7.02 0.90
N GLU A 73 -2.24 -8.06 1.08
CA GLU A 73 -2.49 -9.17 2.02
C GLU A 73 -2.03 -8.90 3.46
N GLU A 74 -1.49 -7.72 3.76
CA GLU A 74 -0.95 -7.37 5.08
C GLU A 74 0.18 -8.30 5.56
N LYS A 75 0.97 -8.82 4.61
CA LYS A 75 2.10 -9.73 4.84
C LYS A 75 3.47 -9.09 4.59
N LEU A 76 3.50 -7.80 4.28
CA LEU A 76 4.74 -7.06 4.04
C LEU A 76 5.68 -7.15 5.25
N LYS A 77 6.94 -7.50 5.00
CA LYS A 77 8.01 -7.57 6.02
C LYS A 77 9.15 -6.64 5.63
N GLU A 78 9.81 -6.10 6.64
CA GLU A 78 11.03 -5.33 6.42
C GLU A 78 12.17 -6.24 5.94
N ASP A 79 13.01 -5.71 5.06
CA ASP A 79 14.23 -6.35 4.59
C ASP A 79 15.46 -5.42 4.73
N GLY A 80 15.26 -4.19 5.24
CA GLY A 80 16.32 -3.22 5.48
C GLY A 80 16.82 -2.48 4.24
N GLU A 81 16.40 -2.88 3.03
CA GLU A 81 16.88 -2.30 1.77
C GLU A 81 15.75 -1.75 0.92
N ILE A 82 14.76 -2.58 0.60
CA ILE A 82 13.62 -2.25 -0.25
C ILE A 82 12.42 -1.85 0.60
N VAL A 83 12.21 -2.55 1.71
CA VAL A 83 11.10 -2.36 2.64
C VAL A 83 11.66 -1.97 4.00
N ILE A 84 11.37 -0.74 4.41
CA ILE A 84 11.84 -0.16 5.66
C ILE A 84 10.62 0.09 6.54
N LYS A 85 10.53 -0.55 7.70
CA LYS A 85 9.49 -0.25 8.68
C LYS A 85 9.79 1.10 9.31
N ILE A 86 8.76 1.92 9.49
CA ILE A 86 8.86 3.22 10.15
C ILE A 86 7.93 3.26 11.35
N SER A 87 8.38 3.95 12.41
CA SER A 87 7.55 4.16 13.60
C SER A 87 6.37 5.07 13.24
N VAL A 88 5.19 4.63 13.65
CA VAL A 88 3.99 5.45 13.72
C VAL A 88 3.92 5.98 15.16
N GLY A 89 3.84 7.31 15.28
CA GLY A 89 3.69 8.01 16.55
C GLY A 89 2.24 8.39 16.83
#